data_AF-A0A1B6G4K7-F1
#
_entry.id   AF-A0A1B6G4K7-F1
#
_cell.length_a   1.000
_cell.length_b   1.000
_cell.length_c   1.000
_cell.angle_alpha   90.00
_cell.angle_beta   90.00
_cell.angle_gamma   90.00
#
_symmetry.space_group_name_H-M   'P 1'
#
loop_
_entity.id
_entity.type
_entity.pdbx_description
1 polymer ?
#
loop_
_entity_poly.entity_id
_entity_poly.type
_entity_poly.pdbx_seq_one_letter_code
_entity_poly.pdbx_strand_id
1 'polypeptide(L)'
;RVVTQAGSDVTDTEASVGSFSLLDLTPVHGQLYREKFLTAGLNLIMKKYNSPDVYLTREYDMYLRLDMTSVQYVHTKRFIAELQAFFRQFSQLQRILDSIRSARQVSELQGPGTRLKLEVNTASPVILLPMSSQSNEVLVADLGKLCVNNRFVMSGTHGTNNSGQETAKEVLLDVMQVQLDNMDILSGQRVTQPQPGSLCLGSYWVTRRDGSLLHDKCQLQLVVERNLMTHIAHPVPDMRIQGTLSALAATVDLDQYKLIKGLLSFNIGECIDDLLPLETDTVQEEEKVSNVWLWNSIHLELVDVSVCL
;
A
#
# COMPACT_ATOMS: atom_id res chain seq x y z
N ARG A 1 -15.70 -6.18 19.61
CA ARG A 1 -15.83 -5.18 20.69
C ARG A 1 -15.05 -3.94 20.28
N VAL A 2 -15.66 -2.76 20.35
CA VAL A 2 -14.98 -1.47 20.10
C VAL A 2 -15.13 -0.63 21.37
N VAL A 3 -14.05 -0.03 21.83
CA VAL A 3 -14.01 0.88 22.98
C VAL A 3 -13.30 2.13 22.50
N THR A 4 -14.01 3.26 22.51
CA THR A 4 -13.47 4.56 22.14
C THR A 4 -13.59 5.49 23.34
N GLN A 5 -12.47 6.10 23.72
CA GLN A 5 -12.40 7.17 24.70
C GLN A 5 -12.03 8.45 23.96
N ALA A 6 -13.03 9.30 23.72
CA ALA A 6 -12.83 10.60 23.09
C ALA A 6 -12.62 11.66 24.17
N GLY A 7 -11.38 12.16 24.29
CA GLY A 7 -11.04 13.34 25.07
C GLY A 7 -11.02 14.60 24.21
N SER A 8 -10.83 15.77 24.85
CA SER A 8 -10.69 17.05 24.14
C SER A 8 -9.48 17.03 23.19
N ASP A 9 -8.35 16.51 23.67
CA ASP A 9 -7.07 16.61 22.97
C ASP A 9 -6.72 15.33 22.21
N VAL A 10 -7.16 14.18 22.70
CA VAL A 10 -6.81 12.85 22.19
C VAL A 10 -8.06 11.99 22.08
N THR A 11 -8.15 11.23 20.99
CA THR A 11 -9.11 10.14 20.83
C THR A 11 -8.36 8.83 20.81
N ASP A 12 -8.60 8.00 21.84
CA ASP A 12 -8.07 6.64 21.93
C ASP A 12 -9.16 5.63 21.55
N THR A 13 -8.83 4.66 20.71
CA THR A 13 -9.75 3.63 20.24
C THR A 13 -9.06 2.27 20.26
N GLU A 14 -9.66 1.33 20.97
CA GLU A 14 -9.30 -0.07 20.95
C GLU A 14 -10.44 -0.87 20.35
N ALA A 15 -10.15 -1.67 19.34
CA ALA A 15 -11.14 -2.53 18.71
C ALA A 15 -10.61 -3.95 18.56
N SER A 16 -11.47 -4.92 18.83
CA SER A 16 -11.23 -6.33 18.53
C SER A 16 -12.38 -6.84 17.67
N VAL A 17 -12.06 -7.30 16.47
CA VAL A 17 -13.01 -7.72 15.44
C VAL A 17 -12.72 -9.18 15.11
N GLY A 18 -13.72 -10.06 15.30
CA GLY A 18 -13.58 -11.49 15.05
C GLY A 18 -13.28 -11.79 13.57
N SER A 19 -14.02 -11.14 12.66
CA SER A 19 -13.77 -11.17 11.24
C SER A 19 -14.11 -9.82 10.59
N PHE A 20 -13.30 -9.40 9.62
CA PHE A 20 -13.53 -8.22 8.81
C PHE A 20 -13.35 -8.58 7.35
N SER A 21 -14.25 -8.09 6.49
CA SER A 21 -14.22 -8.33 5.05
C SER A 21 -14.52 -7.04 4.27
N LEU A 22 -13.65 -6.70 3.33
CA LEU A 22 -13.87 -5.66 2.33
C LEU A 22 -14.34 -6.30 1.02
N LEU A 23 -15.46 -5.81 0.49
CA LEU A 23 -16.06 -6.29 -0.74
C LEU A 23 -15.94 -5.25 -1.85
N ASP A 24 -15.59 -5.71 -3.04
CA ASP A 24 -15.72 -4.97 -4.29
C ASP A 24 -17.13 -5.19 -4.85
N LEU A 25 -17.87 -4.09 -4.97
CA LEU A 25 -19.23 -4.07 -5.50
C LEU A 25 -19.29 -3.44 -6.90
N THR A 26 -18.15 -3.18 -7.52
CA THR A 26 -18.09 -2.60 -8.86
C THR A 26 -18.75 -3.57 -9.86
N PRO A 27 -19.68 -3.09 -10.70
CA PRO A 27 -20.30 -3.91 -11.73
C PRO A 27 -19.25 -4.55 -12.63
N VAL A 28 -19.48 -5.80 -13.03
CA VAL A 28 -18.60 -6.60 -13.91
C VAL A 28 -17.26 -6.99 -13.25
N HIS A 29 -16.46 -6.04 -12.77
CA HIS A 29 -15.09 -6.28 -12.30
C HIS A 29 -15.00 -6.88 -10.89
N GLY A 30 -16.00 -6.66 -10.04
CA GLY A 30 -16.09 -7.28 -8.72
C GLY A 30 -16.72 -8.68 -8.71
N GLN A 31 -17.24 -9.18 -9.83
CA GLN A 31 -18.08 -10.39 -9.84
C GLN A 31 -17.32 -11.67 -9.46
N LEU A 32 -16.12 -11.87 -10.01
CA LEU A 32 -15.36 -13.10 -9.79
C LEU A 32 -14.55 -13.06 -8.48
N TYR A 33 -14.07 -11.87 -8.13
CA TYR A 33 -13.20 -11.60 -6.97
C TYR A 33 -13.84 -10.53 -6.08
N ARG A 34 -15.00 -10.85 -5.51
CA ARG A 34 -15.80 -9.92 -4.73
C ARG A 34 -15.13 -9.58 -3.41
N GLU A 35 -14.65 -10.56 -2.67
CA GLU A 35 -13.91 -10.35 -1.43
C GLU A 35 -12.48 -9.90 -1.75
N LYS A 36 -12.15 -8.64 -1.41
CA LYS A 36 -10.83 -8.04 -1.67
C LYS A 36 -9.91 -8.10 -0.48
N PHE A 37 -10.43 -8.01 0.74
CA PHE A 37 -9.64 -8.12 1.95
C PHE A 37 -10.43 -8.90 2.97
N LEU A 38 -9.86 -9.97 3.52
CA LEU A 38 -10.42 -10.71 4.63
C LEU A 38 -9.39 -10.80 5.74
N THR A 39 -9.81 -10.56 6.96
CA THR A 39 -8.99 -10.81 8.14
C THR A 39 -9.82 -11.44 9.24
N ALA A 40 -9.17 -12.31 10.02
CA ALA A 40 -9.71 -12.84 11.27
C ALA A 40 -8.90 -12.30 12.45
N GLY A 41 -9.53 -12.23 13.63
CA GLY A 41 -8.86 -11.87 14.89
C GLY A 41 -8.14 -10.53 14.83
N LEU A 42 -8.73 -9.52 14.18
CA LEU A 42 -8.15 -8.18 14.07
C LEU A 42 -8.24 -7.48 15.42
N ASN A 43 -7.09 -7.15 16.01
CA ASN A 43 -6.97 -6.22 17.12
C ASN A 43 -6.37 -4.92 16.60
N LEU A 44 -7.05 -3.82 16.90
CA LEU A 44 -6.71 -2.48 16.45
C LEU A 44 -6.55 -1.59 17.68
N ILE A 45 -5.43 -0.86 17.72
CA ILE A 45 -5.21 0.23 18.67
C ILE A 45 -4.96 1.48 17.84
N MET A 46 -5.77 2.51 18.05
CA MET A 46 -5.64 3.79 17.40
C MET A 46 -5.60 4.89 18.44
N LYS A 47 -4.63 5.79 18.30
CA LYS A 47 -4.54 7.03 19.07
C LYS A 47 -4.43 8.19 18.10
N LYS A 48 -5.35 9.14 18.18
CA LYS A 48 -5.36 10.34 17.34
C LYS A 48 -5.30 11.59 18.20
N TYR A 49 -4.36 12.47 17.92
CA TYR A 49 -4.39 13.82 18.47
C TYR A 49 -5.34 14.69 17.64
N ASN A 50 -6.23 15.42 18.32
CA ASN A 50 -7.28 16.20 17.67
C ASN A 50 -6.80 17.59 17.22
N SER A 51 -5.78 18.14 17.90
CA SER A 51 -5.17 19.42 17.56
C SER A 51 -4.04 19.27 16.54
N PRO A 52 -3.82 20.22 15.61
CA PRO A 52 -2.63 20.25 14.76
C PRO A 52 -1.32 20.41 15.56
N ASP A 53 -0.21 19.89 15.03
CA ASP A 53 1.14 20.10 15.60
C ASP A 53 2.09 20.65 14.53
N VAL A 54 1.89 21.93 14.21
CA VAL A 54 2.66 22.65 13.18
C VAL A 54 4.16 22.72 13.52
N TYR A 55 4.49 22.75 14.81
CA TYR A 55 5.87 22.91 15.30
C TYR A 55 6.58 21.57 15.58
N LEU A 56 5.98 20.43 15.22
CA LEU A 56 6.56 19.09 15.35
C LEU A 56 7.04 18.75 16.77
N THR A 57 6.25 19.17 17.76
CA THR A 57 6.54 18.94 19.19
C THR A 57 6.30 17.49 19.64
N ARG A 58 5.40 16.77 18.96
CA ARG A 58 5.11 15.34 19.22
C ARG A 58 5.70 14.47 18.10
N GLU A 59 5.90 13.19 18.36
CA GLU A 59 6.45 12.25 17.37
C GLU A 59 5.47 12.03 16.19
N TYR A 60 4.17 11.95 16.46
CA TYR A 60 3.15 11.60 15.47
C TYR A 60 1.82 12.29 15.74
N ASP A 61 1.00 12.44 14.70
CA ASP A 61 -0.37 12.99 14.78
C ASP A 61 -1.39 11.88 15.01
N MET A 62 -1.13 10.71 14.44
CA MET A 62 -1.94 9.51 14.59
C MET A 62 -1.04 8.30 14.79
N TYR A 63 -1.45 7.38 15.66
CA TYR A 63 -0.86 6.06 15.82
C TYR A 63 -1.92 5.01 15.50
N LEU A 64 -1.53 4.02 14.69
CA LEU A 64 -2.36 2.89 14.31
C LEU A 64 -1.53 1.61 14.42
N ARG A 65 -1.97 0.71 15.29
CA ARG A 65 -1.45 -0.65 15.38
C ARG A 65 -2.50 -1.66 14.99
N LEU A 66 -2.14 -2.57 14.08
CA LEU A 66 -2.98 -3.65 13.59
C LEU A 66 -2.28 -4.99 13.84
N ASP A 67 -2.88 -5.79 14.72
CA ASP A 67 -2.46 -7.17 14.96
C ASP A 67 -3.54 -8.10 14.36
N MET A 68 -3.17 -8.92 13.39
CA MET A 68 -4.10 -9.78 12.63
C MET A 68 -3.60 -11.22 12.59
N THR A 69 -4.48 -12.19 12.90
CA THR A 69 -4.09 -13.61 12.93
C THR A 69 -3.99 -14.22 11.54
N SER A 70 -4.81 -13.77 10.61
CA SER A 70 -4.82 -14.19 9.20
C SER A 70 -5.24 -13.02 8.35
N VAL A 71 -4.55 -12.80 7.24
CA VAL A 71 -4.88 -11.76 6.26
C VAL A 71 -4.90 -12.39 4.88
N GLN A 72 -5.95 -12.10 4.12
CA GLN A 72 -6.06 -12.49 2.72
C GLN A 72 -6.44 -11.25 1.93
N TYR A 73 -5.64 -10.91 0.92
CA TYR A 73 -5.87 -9.76 0.06
C TYR A 73 -5.89 -10.19 -1.40
N VAL A 74 -6.87 -9.72 -2.16
CA VAL A 74 -6.98 -9.99 -3.60
C VAL A 74 -6.72 -8.69 -4.34
N HIS A 75 -5.64 -8.67 -5.11
CA HIS A 75 -5.22 -7.50 -5.84
C HIS A 75 -5.77 -7.51 -7.26
N THR A 76 -6.55 -6.50 -7.60
CA THR A 76 -6.84 -6.12 -8.99
C THR A 76 -6.54 -4.64 -9.17
N LYS A 77 -5.75 -4.28 -10.19
CA LYS A 77 -5.38 -2.88 -10.46
C LYS A 77 -6.60 -1.99 -10.55
N ARG A 78 -7.64 -2.40 -11.28
CA ARG A 78 -8.86 -1.62 -11.41
C ARG A 78 -9.53 -1.29 -10.08
N PHE A 79 -9.63 -2.26 -9.16
CA PHE A 79 -10.20 -2.01 -7.82
C PHE A 79 -9.40 -0.95 -7.05
N ILE A 80 -8.06 -1.02 -7.11
CA ILE A 80 -7.20 0.00 -6.50
C ILE A 80 -7.38 1.36 -7.17
N ALA A 81 -7.46 1.40 -8.50
CA ALA A 81 -7.69 2.63 -9.25
C ALA A 81 -9.05 3.27 -8.90
N GLU A 82 -10.11 2.48 -8.80
CA GLU A 82 -11.45 2.94 -8.38
C GLU A 82 -11.45 3.46 -6.95
N LEU A 83 -10.77 2.77 -6.03
CA LEU A 83 -10.60 3.24 -4.65
C LEU A 83 -9.83 4.56 -4.58
N GLN A 84 -8.77 4.71 -5.38
CA GLN A 84 -8.01 5.94 -5.50
C GLN A 84 -8.85 7.09 -6.09
N ALA A 85 -9.65 6.81 -7.12
CA ALA A 85 -10.56 7.78 -7.72
C ALA A 85 -11.61 8.26 -6.71
N PHE A 86 -12.20 7.33 -5.94
CA PHE A 86 -13.12 7.65 -4.85
C PHE A 86 -12.49 8.57 -3.81
N PHE A 87 -11.30 8.22 -3.27
CA PHE A 87 -10.65 9.05 -2.25
C PHE A 87 -10.21 10.42 -2.80
N ARG A 88 -9.83 10.50 -4.07
CA ARG A 88 -9.53 11.77 -4.74
C ARG A 88 -10.76 12.67 -4.78
N GLN A 89 -11.90 12.15 -5.25
CA GLN A 89 -13.16 12.89 -5.30
C GLN A 89 -13.63 13.29 -3.90
N PHE A 90 -13.55 12.38 -2.93
CA PHE A 90 -13.91 12.65 -1.55
C PHE A 90 -13.05 13.77 -0.95
N SER A 91 -11.73 13.71 -1.16
CA SER A 91 -10.80 14.75 -0.68
C SER A 91 -11.04 16.10 -1.35
N GLN A 92 -11.38 16.11 -2.66
CA GLN A 92 -11.80 17.33 -3.36
C GLN A 92 -13.05 17.95 -2.72
N LEU A 93 -14.08 17.14 -2.45
CA LEU A 93 -15.31 17.59 -1.79
C LEU A 93 -15.04 18.10 -0.38
N GLN A 94 -14.20 17.43 0.40
CA GLN A 94 -13.79 17.91 1.73
C GLN A 94 -13.12 19.27 1.65
N ARG A 95 -12.18 19.49 0.71
CA ARG A 95 -11.56 20.81 0.52
C ARG A 95 -12.55 21.92 0.19
N ILE A 96 -13.59 21.62 -0.60
CA ILE A 96 -14.65 22.60 -0.90
C ILE A 96 -15.44 22.94 0.37
N LEU A 97 -15.83 21.93 1.16
CA LEU A 97 -16.55 22.13 2.42
C LEU A 97 -15.72 22.90 3.44
N ASP A 98 -14.44 22.58 3.55
CA ASP A 98 -13.51 23.27 4.42
C ASP A 98 -13.30 24.70 3.95
N SER A 99 -13.13 24.95 2.65
CA SER A 99 -13.06 26.32 2.10
C SER A 99 -14.28 27.17 2.44
N ILE A 100 -15.50 26.61 2.42
CA ILE A 100 -16.73 27.33 2.81
C ILE A 100 -16.71 27.68 4.30
N ARG A 101 -16.22 26.77 5.15
CA ARG A 101 -16.07 26.99 6.59
C ARG A 101 -14.98 28.01 6.91
N SER A 102 -13.86 27.92 6.19
CA SER A 102 -12.65 28.74 6.35
C SER A 102 -12.71 30.08 5.63
N ALA A 103 -13.70 30.36 4.78
CA ALA A 103 -13.96 31.70 4.22
C ALA A 103 -14.22 32.78 5.31
N ARG A 104 -14.29 32.37 6.59
CA ARG A 104 -14.39 33.22 7.79
C ARG A 104 -13.11 33.24 8.65
N GLN A 105 -12.03 32.55 8.29
CA GLN A 105 -10.79 32.43 9.06
C GLN A 105 -9.53 32.70 8.21
N VAL A 106 -8.49 33.25 8.85
CA VAL A 106 -7.20 33.64 8.24
C VAL A 106 -6.37 32.39 7.92
N SER A 107 -5.56 32.45 6.85
CA SER A 107 -4.66 31.39 6.37
C SER A 107 -3.85 30.76 7.51
N GLU A 108 -4.11 29.49 7.81
CA GLU A 108 -3.29 28.70 8.73
C GLU A 108 -1.94 28.39 8.09
N LEU A 109 -0.87 28.40 8.91
CA LEU A 109 0.45 27.93 8.51
C LEU A 109 0.33 26.46 8.03
N GLN A 110 0.72 26.18 6.80
CA GLN A 110 0.74 24.80 6.30
C GLN A 110 1.93 24.06 6.91
N GLY A 111 1.62 23.18 7.87
CA GLY A 111 2.58 22.22 8.43
C GLY A 111 2.81 21.03 7.49
N PRO A 112 3.69 20.09 7.86
CA PRO A 112 3.86 18.86 7.08
C PRO A 112 2.56 18.04 7.00
N GLY A 113 2.51 17.14 6.03
CA GLY A 113 1.47 16.14 5.93
C GLY A 113 1.37 15.27 7.19
N THR A 114 0.20 14.67 7.38
CA THR A 114 -0.13 13.88 8.57
C THR A 114 0.91 12.81 8.89
N ARG A 115 1.46 12.85 10.11
CA ARG A 115 2.39 11.85 10.62
C ARG A 115 1.63 10.68 11.22
N LEU A 116 1.32 9.68 10.39
CA LEU A 116 0.69 8.43 10.82
C LEU A 116 1.76 7.42 11.23
N LYS A 117 1.98 7.22 12.54
CA LYS A 117 2.76 6.11 13.06
C LYS A 117 1.96 4.82 12.86
N LEU A 118 2.52 3.87 12.14
CA LEU A 118 1.91 2.61 11.74
C LEU A 118 2.72 1.45 12.30
N GLU A 119 2.04 0.47 12.88
CA GLU A 119 2.59 -0.83 13.26
C GLU A 119 1.64 -1.93 12.75
N VAL A 120 2.13 -2.83 11.91
CA VAL A 120 1.34 -3.97 11.41
C VAL A 120 2.13 -5.24 11.61
N ASN A 121 1.52 -6.21 12.29
CA ASN A 121 2.09 -7.53 12.48
C ASN A 121 1.10 -8.60 12.03
N THR A 122 1.54 -9.49 11.13
CA THR A 122 0.75 -10.66 10.73
C THR A 122 1.67 -11.83 10.38
N ALA A 123 1.27 -13.02 10.83
CA ALA A 123 2.13 -14.20 10.78
C ALA A 123 2.12 -14.95 9.44
N SER A 124 1.08 -14.75 8.63
CA SER A 124 0.91 -15.40 7.31
C SER A 124 -0.17 -14.66 6.50
N PRO A 125 0.15 -13.48 5.93
CA PRO A 125 -0.74 -12.84 4.99
C PRO A 125 -0.56 -13.48 3.61
N VAL A 126 -1.68 -13.73 2.95
CA VAL A 126 -1.70 -14.27 1.58
C VAL A 126 -2.23 -13.19 0.64
N ILE A 127 -1.47 -12.87 -0.40
CA ILE A 127 -1.91 -12.03 -1.50
C ILE A 127 -2.27 -12.92 -2.70
N LEU A 128 -3.46 -12.71 -3.23
CA LEU A 128 -3.94 -13.32 -4.45
C LEU A 128 -3.86 -12.31 -5.59
N LEU A 129 -3.18 -12.72 -6.65
CA LEU A 129 -2.89 -11.94 -7.85
C LEU A 129 -3.54 -12.67 -9.03
N PRO A 130 -4.84 -12.49 -9.26
CA PRO A 130 -5.52 -13.09 -10.40
C PRO A 130 -4.97 -12.55 -11.71
N MET A 131 -4.88 -13.39 -12.74
CA MET A 131 -4.40 -12.98 -14.07
C MET A 131 -5.17 -11.74 -14.59
N SER A 132 -6.48 -11.69 -14.33
CA SER A 132 -7.35 -10.54 -14.57
C SER A 132 -8.58 -10.66 -13.66
N SER A 133 -9.43 -9.63 -13.61
CA SER A 133 -10.68 -9.68 -12.83
C SER A 133 -11.70 -10.73 -13.32
N GLN A 134 -11.44 -11.36 -14.48
CA GLN A 134 -12.35 -12.31 -15.15
C GLN A 134 -11.74 -13.71 -15.33
N SER A 135 -10.47 -13.91 -14.97
CA SER A 135 -9.80 -15.21 -15.06
C SER A 135 -9.93 -15.98 -13.75
N ASN A 136 -10.04 -17.31 -13.79
CA ASN A 136 -9.92 -18.13 -12.59
C ASN A 136 -8.46 -18.42 -12.22
N GLU A 137 -7.51 -18.14 -13.12
CA GLU A 137 -6.09 -18.38 -12.91
C GLU A 137 -5.50 -17.30 -11.99
N VAL A 138 -4.83 -17.71 -10.92
CA VAL A 138 -4.37 -16.81 -9.87
C VAL A 138 -2.98 -17.18 -9.38
N LEU A 139 -2.12 -16.18 -9.23
CA LEU A 139 -0.86 -16.33 -8.51
C LEU A 139 -1.12 -16.11 -7.02
N VAL A 140 -0.61 -16.99 -6.18
CA VAL A 140 -0.78 -16.98 -4.73
C VAL A 140 0.57 -16.65 -4.10
N ALA A 141 0.70 -15.45 -3.56
CA ALA A 141 1.88 -15.03 -2.81
C ALA A 141 1.61 -15.21 -1.31
N ASP A 142 2.23 -16.21 -0.71
CA ASP A 142 2.27 -16.40 0.74
C ASP A 142 3.44 -15.60 1.29
N LEU A 143 3.19 -14.49 1.98
CA LEU A 143 4.28 -13.60 2.38
C LEU A 143 4.97 -14.03 3.69
N GLY A 144 4.59 -15.19 4.25
CA GLY A 144 5.10 -15.65 5.54
C GLY A 144 4.88 -14.62 6.65
N LYS A 145 5.91 -14.23 7.40
CA LYS A 145 5.74 -13.22 8.45
C LYS A 145 5.89 -11.81 7.87
N LEU A 146 4.86 -10.98 7.99
CA LEU A 146 4.90 -9.55 7.65
C LEU A 146 4.99 -8.69 8.91
N CYS A 147 6.01 -7.86 8.95
CA CYS A 147 6.17 -6.77 9.93
C CYS A 147 6.30 -5.44 9.19
N VAL A 148 5.45 -4.48 9.56
CA VAL A 148 5.53 -3.10 9.07
C VAL A 148 5.63 -2.17 10.27
N ASN A 149 6.58 -1.25 10.23
CA ASN A 149 6.60 -0.11 11.13
C ASN A 149 7.17 1.11 10.41
N ASN A 150 6.95 2.30 10.94
CA ASN A 150 7.58 3.51 10.42
C ASN A 150 8.10 4.44 11.50
N ARG A 151 8.91 5.41 11.08
CA ARG A 151 9.42 6.51 11.90
C ARG A 151 9.53 7.77 11.07
N PHE A 152 9.56 8.91 11.75
CA PHE A 152 9.73 10.21 11.10
C PHE A 152 11.15 10.72 11.32
N VAL A 153 11.79 11.17 10.23
CA VAL A 153 13.17 11.69 10.27
C VAL A 153 13.28 12.93 9.40
N MET A 154 14.13 13.89 9.78
CA MET A 154 14.47 15.00 8.89
C MET A 154 15.48 14.53 7.84
N SER A 155 15.33 14.98 6.60
CA SER A 155 16.34 14.74 5.57
C SER A 155 17.65 15.45 5.94
N GLY A 156 18.80 14.78 5.79
CA GLY A 156 20.11 15.38 6.09
C GLY A 156 20.65 15.08 7.49
N THR A 157 19.82 14.58 8.42
CA THR A 157 20.30 14.04 9.70
C THR A 157 21.01 12.69 9.50
N HIS A 158 22.36 12.69 9.59
CA HIS A 158 23.31 11.56 9.64
C HIS A 158 22.96 10.27 8.84
N GLY A 159 23.59 10.09 7.67
CA GLY A 159 23.68 8.79 6.98
C GLY A 159 23.47 8.83 5.46
N THR A 160 22.98 9.93 4.91
CA THR A 160 22.95 10.16 3.46
C THR A 160 24.27 10.78 3.02
N ASN A 161 25.09 10.01 2.29
CA ASN A 161 26.33 10.46 1.68
C ASN A 161 26.06 11.52 0.60
N ASN A 162 25.68 12.73 0.99
CA ASN A 162 25.61 13.90 0.12
C ASN A 162 26.65 14.90 0.59
N SER A 163 27.92 14.63 0.28
CA SER A 163 28.97 15.64 0.33
C SER A 163 28.77 16.61 -0.84
N GLY A 164 28.27 17.81 -0.56
CA GLY A 164 28.49 18.97 -1.43
C GLY A 164 27.29 19.63 -2.09
N GLN A 165 26.23 19.97 -1.35
CA GLN A 165 25.37 21.11 -1.71
C GLN A 165 24.96 21.89 -0.46
N GLU A 166 25.52 23.09 -0.31
CA GLU A 166 25.07 24.10 0.65
C GLU A 166 23.65 24.55 0.23
N THR A 167 22.69 24.54 1.16
CA THR A 167 21.28 25.01 1.06
C THR A 167 20.17 24.03 0.60
N ALA A 168 20.34 22.71 0.68
CA ALA A 168 19.18 21.81 0.56
C ALA A 168 18.22 22.03 1.74
N LYS A 169 16.99 22.50 1.47
CA LYS A 169 15.93 22.62 2.48
C LYS A 169 15.69 21.25 3.11
N GLU A 170 15.74 21.16 4.44
CA GLU A 170 15.40 19.91 5.12
C GLU A 170 13.89 19.65 5.01
N VAL A 171 13.51 18.40 4.75
CA VAL A 171 12.13 17.94 4.71
C VAL A 171 11.90 16.80 5.69
N LEU A 172 10.68 16.71 6.22
CA LEU A 172 10.28 15.60 7.06
C LEU A 172 9.95 14.38 6.20
N LEU A 173 10.60 13.26 6.48
CA LEU A 173 10.39 11.98 5.83
C LEU A 173 9.62 11.03 6.74
N ASP A 174 8.65 10.34 6.18
CA ASP A 174 8.08 9.11 6.73
C ASP A 174 8.86 7.91 6.18
N VAL A 175 9.63 7.24 7.04
CA VAL A 175 10.47 6.09 6.69
C VAL A 175 9.82 4.84 7.24
N MET A 176 9.23 4.06 6.34
CA MET A 176 8.53 2.81 6.62
C MET A 176 9.43 1.62 6.30
N GLN A 177 9.59 0.73 7.27
CA GLN A 177 10.26 -0.56 7.10
C GLN A 177 9.22 -1.65 6.91
N VAL A 178 9.37 -2.44 5.85
CA VAL A 178 8.54 -3.62 5.56
C VAL A 178 9.46 -4.82 5.53
N GLN A 179 9.17 -5.82 6.37
CA GLN A 179 9.93 -7.06 6.44
C GLN A 179 9.01 -8.23 6.17
N LEU A 180 9.40 -9.05 5.20
CA LEU A 180 8.75 -10.30 4.85
C LEU A 180 9.76 -11.42 5.03
N ASP A 181 9.37 -12.44 5.81
CA ASP A 181 10.19 -13.62 6.08
C ASP A 181 9.44 -14.89 5.69
N ASN A 182 10.16 -15.87 5.14
CA ASN A 182 9.63 -17.17 4.75
C ASN A 182 8.54 -17.09 3.65
N MET A 183 8.76 -16.22 2.67
CA MET A 183 7.85 -16.00 1.54
C MET A 183 7.88 -17.14 0.53
N ASP A 184 6.74 -17.38 -0.11
CA ASP A 184 6.56 -18.36 -1.17
C ASP A 184 5.59 -17.86 -2.25
N ILE A 185 5.76 -18.35 -3.48
CA ILE A 185 4.91 -17.99 -4.61
C ILE A 185 4.44 -19.27 -5.29
N LEU A 186 3.11 -19.43 -5.39
CA LEU A 186 2.48 -20.60 -5.98
C LEU A 186 1.49 -20.20 -7.07
N SER A 187 1.22 -21.12 -7.98
CA SER A 187 0.06 -21.00 -8.87
C SER A 187 -1.19 -21.54 -8.18
N GLY A 188 -2.35 -21.03 -8.55
CA GLY A 188 -3.62 -21.49 -8.04
C GLY A 188 -4.75 -21.26 -9.04
N GLN A 189 -5.90 -21.84 -8.71
CA GLN A 189 -7.11 -21.68 -9.47
C GLN A 189 -8.28 -21.37 -8.54
N ARG A 190 -9.07 -20.38 -8.91
CA ARG A 190 -10.34 -20.07 -8.28
C ARG A 190 -11.36 -21.16 -8.61
N VAL A 191 -12.03 -21.65 -7.58
CA VAL A 191 -13.09 -22.65 -7.67
C VAL A 191 -14.31 -22.22 -6.85
N THR A 192 -15.49 -22.69 -7.25
CA THR A 192 -16.77 -22.41 -6.58
C THR A 192 -17.17 -23.49 -5.57
N GLN A 193 -16.43 -24.59 -5.50
CA GLN A 193 -16.64 -25.66 -4.54
C GLN A 193 -15.32 -25.93 -3.80
N PRO A 194 -15.36 -26.16 -2.48
CA PRO A 194 -14.15 -26.41 -1.70
C PRO A 194 -13.50 -27.72 -2.12
N GLN A 195 -12.20 -27.67 -2.38
CA GLN A 195 -11.34 -28.86 -2.54
C GLN A 195 -10.37 -28.97 -1.35
N PRO A 196 -9.85 -30.16 -1.03
CA PRO A 196 -8.86 -30.32 0.04
C PRO A 196 -7.69 -29.34 -0.11
N GLY A 197 -7.33 -28.63 0.96
CA GLY A 197 -6.23 -27.65 0.96
C GLY A 197 -6.54 -26.30 0.30
N SER A 198 -7.78 -26.05 -0.10
CA SER A 198 -8.16 -24.75 -0.71
C SER A 198 -8.27 -23.63 0.33
N LEU A 199 -7.83 -22.43 -0.06
CA LEU A 199 -7.99 -21.21 0.72
C LEU A 199 -9.43 -20.70 0.61
N CYS A 200 -10.11 -20.46 1.73
CA CYS A 200 -11.48 -19.94 1.77
C CYS A 200 -11.49 -18.40 1.76
N LEU A 201 -12.18 -17.82 0.78
CA LEU A 201 -12.28 -16.37 0.55
C LEU A 201 -13.72 -15.86 0.69
N GLY A 202 -14.49 -16.42 1.62
CA GLY A 202 -15.90 -16.08 1.79
C GLY A 202 -16.77 -16.81 0.79
N SER A 203 -17.06 -16.21 -0.36
CA SER A 203 -17.97 -16.77 -1.38
C SER A 203 -17.33 -17.74 -2.37
N TYR A 204 -16.00 -17.86 -2.38
CA TYR A 204 -15.26 -18.76 -3.26
C TYR A 204 -14.00 -19.32 -2.59
N TRP A 205 -13.33 -20.24 -3.28
CA TRP A 205 -12.08 -20.83 -2.82
C TRP A 205 -10.99 -20.70 -3.87
N VAL A 206 -9.73 -20.75 -3.42
CA VAL A 206 -8.57 -20.88 -4.30
C VAL A 206 -7.84 -22.17 -3.95
N THR A 207 -7.79 -23.08 -4.92
CA THR A 207 -7.00 -24.30 -4.82
C THR A 207 -5.60 -24.02 -5.33
N ARG A 208 -4.59 -24.23 -4.48
CA ARG A 208 -3.18 -24.10 -4.86
C ARG A 208 -2.83 -25.29 -5.77
N ARG A 209 -2.12 -25.03 -6.88
CA ARG A 209 -1.54 -26.10 -7.70
C ARG A 209 -0.30 -26.65 -7.00
N ASP A 210 0.00 -27.91 -7.26
CA ASP A 210 1.23 -28.53 -6.77
C ASP A 210 2.45 -27.89 -7.44
N GLY A 211 3.49 -27.63 -6.65
CA GLY A 211 4.73 -27.00 -7.08
C GLY A 211 4.79 -25.50 -6.78
N SER A 212 5.70 -25.12 -5.89
CA SER A 212 6.11 -23.71 -5.76
C SER A 212 6.86 -23.27 -7.01
N LEU A 213 6.74 -21.99 -7.37
CA LEU A 213 7.60 -21.37 -8.37
C LEU A 213 9.03 -21.22 -7.85
N LEU A 214 9.19 -21.09 -6.53
CA LEU A 214 10.47 -20.93 -5.85
C LEU A 214 10.99 -22.30 -5.40
N HIS A 215 12.29 -22.53 -5.57
CA HIS A 215 12.93 -23.73 -5.04
C HIS A 215 12.98 -23.72 -3.52
N ASP A 216 13.28 -22.56 -2.94
CA ASP A 216 13.32 -22.31 -1.51
C ASP A 216 12.56 -21.02 -1.19
N LYS A 217 12.07 -20.93 0.04
CA LYS A 217 11.41 -19.72 0.53
C LYS A 217 12.41 -18.58 0.68
N CYS A 218 11.97 -17.36 0.39
CA CYS A 218 12.83 -16.19 0.37
C CYS A 218 12.37 -15.10 1.35
N GLN A 219 13.21 -14.09 1.54
CA GLN A 219 12.98 -12.94 2.39
C GLN A 219 13.05 -11.67 1.57
N LEU A 220 12.20 -10.69 1.91
CA LEU A 220 12.21 -9.37 1.31
C LEU A 220 12.20 -8.32 2.42
N GLN A 221 13.17 -7.41 2.35
CA GLN A 221 13.21 -6.23 3.20
C GLN A 221 13.07 -5.00 2.32
N LEU A 222 12.11 -4.14 2.65
CA LEU A 222 11.90 -2.87 1.97
C LEU A 222 11.97 -1.71 2.96
N VAL A 223 12.48 -0.58 2.48
CA VAL A 223 12.39 0.73 3.11
C VAL A 223 11.67 1.65 2.15
N VAL A 224 10.51 2.16 2.55
CA VAL A 224 9.72 3.13 1.79
C VAL A 224 9.84 4.49 2.49
N GLU A 225 10.48 5.45 1.84
CA GLU A 225 10.58 6.83 2.30
C GLU A 225 9.55 7.69 1.57
N ARG A 226 8.75 8.46 2.30
CA ARG A 226 7.81 9.43 1.72
C ARG A 226 8.12 10.83 2.24
N ASN A 227 8.23 11.80 1.33
CA ASN A 227 8.35 13.21 1.70
C ASN A 227 7.00 13.70 2.23
N LEU A 228 6.93 14.15 3.49
CA LEU A 228 5.72 14.73 4.07
C LEU A 228 5.61 16.25 3.82
N MET A 229 6.58 16.84 3.13
CA MET A 229 6.67 18.28 2.85
C MET A 229 6.72 18.57 1.33
N THR A 230 6.09 17.72 0.51
CA THR A 230 6.03 17.88 -0.95
C THR A 230 5.42 19.19 -1.43
N HIS A 231 4.64 19.88 -0.60
CA HIS A 231 4.10 21.21 -0.92
C HIS A 231 5.09 22.36 -0.65
N ILE A 232 6.23 22.06 0.00
CA ILE A 232 7.24 23.05 0.43
C ILE A 232 8.54 22.91 -0.36
N ALA A 233 9.05 21.67 -0.50
CA ALA A 233 10.35 21.41 -1.12
C ALA A 233 10.50 19.95 -1.60
N HIS A 234 11.32 19.76 -2.64
CA HIS A 234 11.65 18.47 -3.24
C HIS A 234 13.17 18.22 -3.31
N PRO A 235 13.91 18.28 -2.18
CA PRO A 235 15.35 17.98 -2.16
C PRO A 235 15.65 16.49 -2.35
N VAL A 236 14.63 15.64 -2.20
CA VAL A 236 14.66 14.18 -2.34
C VAL A 236 13.40 13.74 -3.11
N PRO A 237 13.34 12.50 -3.62
CA PRO A 237 12.13 11.99 -4.25
C PRO A 237 10.93 12.01 -3.30
N ASP A 238 9.74 12.31 -3.83
CA ASP A 238 8.52 12.32 -3.01
C ASP A 238 8.20 10.93 -2.45
N MET A 239 8.52 9.89 -3.22
CA MET A 239 8.52 8.51 -2.76
C MET A 239 9.79 7.79 -3.22
N ARG A 240 10.47 7.13 -2.28
CA ARG A 240 11.63 6.29 -2.54
C ARG A 240 11.40 4.91 -1.96
N ILE A 241 11.63 3.88 -2.75
CA ILE A 241 11.54 2.48 -2.32
C ILE A 241 12.93 1.87 -2.49
N GLN A 242 13.49 1.38 -1.39
CA GLN A 242 14.73 0.62 -1.39
C GLN A 242 14.44 -0.77 -0.86
N GLY A 243 15.17 -1.78 -1.30
CA GLY A 243 15.01 -3.10 -0.71
C GLY A 243 16.02 -4.13 -1.17
N THR A 244 16.03 -5.23 -0.44
CA THR A 244 16.90 -6.39 -0.69
C THR A 244 16.04 -7.65 -0.74
N LEU A 245 16.14 -8.40 -1.82
CA LEU A 245 15.57 -9.74 -1.94
C LEU A 245 16.69 -10.75 -1.69
N SER A 246 16.46 -11.71 -0.80
CA SER A 246 17.41 -12.80 -0.54
C SER A 246 17.59 -13.70 -1.76
N ALA A 247 18.54 -14.64 -1.69
CA ALA A 247 18.73 -15.71 -2.66
C ALA A 247 17.38 -16.27 -3.14
N LEU A 248 17.14 -16.22 -4.44
CA LEU A 248 15.91 -16.66 -5.08
C LEU A 248 16.26 -17.52 -6.29
N ALA A 249 15.99 -18.81 -6.18
CA ALA A 249 16.04 -19.71 -7.32
C ALA A 249 14.60 -20.11 -7.68
N ALA A 250 14.21 -19.94 -8.94
CA ALA A 250 12.88 -20.27 -9.41
C ALA A 250 12.94 -21.06 -10.73
N THR A 251 12.05 -22.03 -10.89
CA THR A 251 11.80 -22.71 -12.17
C THR A 251 10.35 -22.50 -12.54
N VAL A 252 10.11 -21.93 -13.71
CA VAL A 252 8.80 -21.51 -14.16
C VAL A 252 8.40 -22.32 -15.38
N ASP A 253 7.37 -23.15 -15.26
CA ASP A 253 6.85 -23.90 -16.41
C ASP A 253 6.07 -23.00 -17.39
N LEU A 254 5.65 -23.57 -18.54
CA LEU A 254 4.94 -22.82 -19.57
C LEU A 254 3.62 -22.20 -19.09
N ASP A 255 2.87 -22.90 -18.23
CA ASP A 255 1.56 -22.42 -17.77
C ASP A 255 1.73 -21.37 -16.67
N GLN A 256 2.72 -21.53 -15.79
CA GLN A 256 3.16 -20.52 -14.84
C GLN A 256 3.67 -19.26 -15.55
N TYR A 257 4.46 -19.41 -16.62
CA TYR A 257 4.94 -18.28 -17.43
C TYR A 257 3.76 -17.52 -18.08
N LYS A 258 2.80 -18.24 -18.67
CA LYS A 258 1.57 -17.62 -19.21
C LYS A 258 0.78 -16.90 -18.12
N LEU A 259 0.68 -17.47 -16.93
CA LEU A 259 0.03 -16.84 -15.78
C LEU A 259 0.71 -15.53 -15.39
N ILE A 260 2.03 -15.54 -15.19
CA ILE A 260 2.81 -14.33 -14.85
C ILE A 260 2.66 -13.28 -15.95
N LYS A 261 2.84 -13.66 -17.22
CA LYS A 261 2.71 -12.74 -18.36
C LYS A 261 1.30 -12.17 -18.47
N GLY A 262 0.28 -13.01 -18.25
CA GLY A 262 -1.12 -12.60 -18.24
C GLY A 262 -1.43 -11.64 -17.10
N LEU A 263 -0.97 -11.93 -15.88
CA LEU A 263 -1.09 -11.03 -14.72
C LEU A 263 -0.48 -9.65 -15.01
N LEU A 264 0.74 -9.63 -15.57
CA LEU A 264 1.42 -8.39 -15.94
C LEU A 264 0.67 -7.61 -17.03
N SER A 265 0.02 -8.29 -17.97
CA SER A 265 -0.69 -7.64 -19.08
C SER A 265 -2.11 -7.18 -18.72
N PHE A 266 -2.85 -8.01 -17.97
CA PHE A 266 -4.30 -7.90 -17.82
C PHE A 266 -4.77 -7.55 -16.41
N ASN A 267 -3.85 -7.48 -15.44
CA ASN A 267 -4.12 -6.96 -14.11
C ASN A 267 -3.19 -5.79 -13.81
N ILE A 268 -1.89 -6.04 -13.57
CA ILE A 268 -0.93 -4.96 -13.26
C ILE A 268 -0.80 -3.95 -14.43
N GLY A 269 -0.89 -4.46 -15.65
CA GLY A 269 -0.86 -3.68 -16.89
C GLY A 269 -2.24 -3.19 -17.37
N GLU A 270 -3.32 -3.46 -16.63
CA GLU A 270 -4.67 -3.05 -17.04
C GLU A 270 -4.74 -1.54 -17.29
N CYS A 271 -5.36 -1.14 -18.41
CA CYS A 271 -5.61 0.26 -18.71
C CYS A 271 -6.78 0.77 -17.85
N ILE A 272 -6.57 1.91 -17.18
CA ILE A 272 -7.52 2.50 -16.23
C ILE A 272 -7.86 3.95 -16.60
N ASP A 273 -7.62 4.33 -17.87
CA ASP A 273 -7.81 5.70 -18.35
C ASP A 273 -9.29 6.12 -18.27
N ASP A 274 -10.22 5.17 -18.32
CA ASP A 274 -11.66 5.40 -18.16
C ASP A 274 -12.06 5.84 -16.74
N LEU A 275 -11.18 5.65 -15.75
CA LEU A 275 -11.36 6.10 -14.36
C LEU A 275 -10.71 7.46 -14.10
N LEU A 276 -9.91 7.97 -15.04
CA LEU A 276 -9.32 9.29 -14.91
C LEU A 276 -10.43 10.34 -15.11
N PRO A 277 -10.39 11.46 -14.37
CA PRO A 277 -11.30 12.57 -14.63
C PRO A 277 -11.13 12.99 -16.10
N LEU A 278 -12.23 13.13 -16.84
CA LEU A 278 -12.21 13.87 -18.10
C LEU A 278 -11.61 15.22 -17.79
N GLU A 279 -10.42 15.50 -18.32
CA GLU A 279 -9.87 16.84 -18.30
C GLU A 279 -10.86 17.70 -19.09
N THR A 280 -11.70 18.46 -18.39
CA THR A 280 -12.37 19.59 -19.01
C THR A 280 -11.26 20.52 -19.47
N ASP A 281 -11.16 20.76 -20.79
CA ASP A 281 -10.32 21.75 -21.46
C ASP A 281 -10.47 23.12 -20.79
N THR A 282 -9.86 23.27 -19.62
CA THR A 282 -9.46 24.56 -19.09
C THR A 282 -8.18 24.85 -19.83
N VAL A 283 -8.16 25.93 -20.60
CA VAL A 283 -6.97 26.44 -21.27
C VAL A 283 -5.86 26.52 -20.23
N GLN A 284 -4.99 25.51 -20.21
CA GLN A 284 -3.79 25.53 -19.40
C GLN A 284 -2.90 26.57 -20.09
N GLU A 285 -2.73 27.73 -19.45
CA GLU A 285 -1.58 28.57 -19.76
C GLU A 285 -0.35 27.64 -19.69
N GLU A 286 0.49 27.64 -20.73
CA GLU A 286 1.73 26.88 -20.73
C GLU A 286 2.56 27.33 -19.53
N GLU A 287 2.41 26.61 -18.40
CA GLU A 287 3.27 26.79 -17.25
C GLU A 287 4.68 26.51 -17.74
N LYS A 288 5.53 27.54 -17.74
CA LYS A 288 6.97 27.37 -17.91
C LYS A 288 7.40 26.29 -16.93
N VAL A 289 7.72 25.10 -17.44
CA VAL A 289 8.26 23.97 -16.67
C VAL A 289 9.59 24.45 -16.09
N SER A 290 9.52 25.03 -14.89
CA SER A 290 10.63 25.74 -14.29
C SER A 290 11.43 24.86 -13.34
N ASN A 291 10.86 23.73 -12.88
CA ASN A 291 11.56 22.77 -12.04
C ASN A 291 11.14 21.34 -12.41
N VAL A 292 12.13 20.49 -12.66
CA VAL A 292 11.96 19.03 -12.78
C VAL A 292 12.45 18.42 -11.48
N TRP A 293 11.63 17.60 -10.83
CA TRP A 293 12.02 16.85 -9.63
C TRP A 293 11.69 15.38 -9.77
N LEU A 294 12.35 14.56 -8.95
CA LEU A 294 12.10 13.12 -8.91
C LEU A 294 10.84 12.85 -8.11
N TRP A 295 9.83 12.26 -8.74
CA TRP A 295 8.60 11.88 -8.04
C TRP A 295 8.76 10.53 -7.34
N ASN A 296 9.28 9.55 -8.07
CA ASN A 296 9.45 8.17 -7.60
C ASN A 296 10.88 7.68 -7.86
N SER A 297 11.44 6.95 -6.91
CA SER A 297 12.71 6.23 -7.08
C SER A 297 12.59 4.83 -6.50
N ILE A 298 12.99 3.80 -7.25
CA ILE A 298 12.94 2.41 -6.82
C ILE A 298 14.32 1.79 -7.02
N HIS A 299 14.88 1.21 -5.96
CA HIS A 299 16.17 0.50 -5.98
C HIS A 299 16.03 -0.84 -5.26
N LEU A 300 16.14 -1.93 -6.00
CA LEU A 300 16.06 -3.29 -5.46
C LEU A 300 17.38 -4.01 -5.70
N GLU A 301 17.99 -4.48 -4.63
CA GLU A 301 19.15 -5.37 -4.67
C GLU A 301 18.66 -6.82 -4.68
N LEU A 302 19.06 -7.56 -5.70
CA LEU A 302 18.69 -8.95 -5.90
C LEU A 302 19.92 -9.81 -5.60
N VAL A 303 19.92 -10.49 -4.44
CA VAL A 303 21.03 -11.34 -4.02
C VAL A 303 20.82 -12.73 -4.61
N ASP A 304 21.78 -13.24 -5.38
CA ASP A 304 21.78 -14.61 -5.94
C ASP A 304 20.42 -15.05 -6.51
N VAL A 305 19.96 -14.33 -7.53
CA VAL A 305 18.69 -14.61 -8.21
C VAL A 305 18.91 -15.37 -9.52
N SER A 306 18.29 -16.55 -9.64
CA SER A 306 18.28 -17.36 -10.86
C SER A 306 16.86 -17.78 -11.21
N VAL A 307 16.44 -17.53 -12.46
CA VAL A 307 15.14 -17.96 -12.98
C VAL A 307 15.35 -18.86 -14.19
N CYS A 308 14.86 -20.09 -14.12
CA CYS A 308 14.79 -21.01 -15.24
C CYS A 308 13.37 -20.99 -15.84
N LEU A 309 13.29 -20.98 -17.17
CA LEU A 309 12.07 -21.07 -17.96
C LEU A 309 11.99 -22.43 -18.67
#